data_AF-A0A7J8B235-F1
#
_entry.id   AF-A0A7J8B235-F1
#
_cell.length_a   1.000
_cell.length_b   1.000
_cell.length_c   1.000
_cell.angle_alpha   90.00
_cell.angle_beta   90.00
_cell.angle_gamma   90.00
#
_symmetry.space_group_name_H-M   'P 1'
#
loop_
_entity.id
_entity.type
_entity.pdbx_description
1 polymer ?
#
loop_
_entity_poly.entity_id
_entity_poly.type
_entity_poly.pdbx_seq_one_letter_code
_entity_poly.pdbx_strand_id
1 'polypeptide(L)'
;MAGAKLWLLLLLAGAFAGPAAALWPWPQYIQTSDWHYTISPHSFQFKYHVRSAAQSGCSVLDEAFQRYRDLLFGAESWQRPALTGEQHTSEKDSLVILVVTPGCDQLPSLESVENYTLTINNEQCFLLSETVWGALRVLYQQDGD
;
A
#
# COMPACT_ATOMS: atom_id res chain seq x y z
N MET A 1 -26.40 29.22 -29.81
CA MET A 1 -25.99 27.79 -29.78
C MET A 1 -24.50 27.71 -29.44
N ALA A 2 -24.13 27.95 -28.17
CA ALA A 2 -22.72 27.93 -27.74
C ALA A 2 -22.52 27.24 -26.37
N GLY A 3 -23.60 27.06 -25.59
CA GLY A 3 -23.52 26.40 -24.27
C GLY A 3 -23.37 24.89 -24.33
N ALA A 4 -23.95 24.21 -25.32
CA ALA A 4 -23.91 22.74 -25.41
C ALA A 4 -22.51 22.17 -25.69
N LYS A 5 -21.64 22.93 -26.38
CA LYS A 5 -20.25 22.53 -26.66
C LYS A 5 -19.36 22.60 -25.41
N LEU A 6 -19.62 23.54 -24.49
CA LEU A 6 -18.85 23.67 -23.25
C LEU A 6 -19.16 22.52 -22.27
N TRP A 7 -20.40 22.08 -22.22
CA TRP A 7 -20.82 20.96 -21.37
C TRP A 7 -20.25 19.63 -21.86
N LEU A 8 -20.12 19.45 -23.18
CA LEU A 8 -19.49 18.26 -23.76
C LEU A 8 -17.98 18.18 -23.46
N LEU A 9 -17.29 19.32 -23.35
CA LEU A 9 -15.85 19.37 -23.05
C LEU A 9 -15.55 19.09 -21.57
N LEU A 10 -16.45 19.46 -20.65
CA LEU A 10 -16.29 19.17 -19.21
C LEU A 10 -16.50 17.69 -18.87
N LEU A 11 -17.33 16.97 -19.64
CA LEU A 11 -17.56 15.54 -19.43
C LEU A 11 -16.40 14.64 -19.92
N LEU A 12 -15.53 15.15 -20.79
CA LEU A 12 -14.35 14.41 -21.29
C LEU A 12 -13.13 14.48 -20.35
N ALA A 13 -13.13 15.38 -19.37
CA ALA A 13 -12.00 15.55 -18.44
C ALA A 13 -11.90 14.46 -17.36
N GLY A 14 -12.95 13.65 -17.15
CA GLY A 14 -12.99 12.60 -16.12
C GLY A 14 -12.32 11.28 -16.52
N ALA A 15 -11.91 11.12 -17.77
CA ALA A 15 -11.46 9.82 -18.31
C ALA A 15 -9.93 9.61 -18.30
N PHE A 16 -9.16 10.52 -17.72
CA PHE A 16 -7.71 10.38 -17.55
C PHE A 16 -7.31 10.25 -16.07
N ALA A 17 -8.07 9.46 -15.32
CA ALA A 17 -7.60 8.97 -14.03
C ALA A 17 -6.68 7.77 -14.28
N GLY A 18 -5.37 8.01 -14.37
CA GLY A 18 -4.37 6.94 -14.45
C GLY A 18 -4.37 6.05 -13.19
N PRO A 19 -3.62 4.93 -13.17
CA PRO A 19 -3.62 3.93 -12.10
C PRO A 19 -3.36 4.47 -10.67
N ALA A 20 -2.81 5.67 -10.54
CA ALA A 20 -2.54 6.35 -9.27
C ALA A 20 -3.75 7.06 -8.64
N ALA A 21 -4.92 7.10 -9.31
CA ALA A 21 -6.07 7.89 -8.86
C ALA A 21 -6.74 7.40 -7.56
N ALA A 22 -6.42 6.19 -7.09
CA ALA A 22 -6.95 5.63 -5.84
C ALA A 22 -6.09 5.97 -4.60
N LEU A 23 -4.95 6.65 -4.77
CA LEU A 23 -4.06 6.98 -3.65
C LEU A 23 -4.56 8.21 -2.90
N TRP A 24 -4.82 8.03 -1.61
CA TRP A 24 -5.21 9.10 -0.72
C TRP A 24 -4.64 8.89 0.69
N PRO A 25 -3.95 9.88 1.29
CA PRO A 25 -3.49 11.13 0.67
C PRO A 25 -2.44 10.91 -0.43
N TRP A 26 -2.26 11.90 -1.32
CA TRP A 26 -1.26 11.80 -2.38
C TRP A 26 0.18 11.77 -1.80
N PRO A 27 1.03 10.80 -2.18
CA PRO A 27 2.42 10.75 -1.72
C PRO A 27 3.23 11.96 -2.20
N GLN A 28 4.26 12.35 -1.44
CA GLN A 28 5.16 13.45 -1.83
C GLN A 28 5.90 13.17 -3.16
N TYR A 29 6.23 11.90 -3.40
CA TYR A 29 6.84 11.44 -4.63
C TYR A 29 6.29 10.07 -4.99
N ILE A 30 5.92 9.89 -6.26
CA ILE A 30 5.43 8.63 -6.79
C ILE A 30 6.00 8.37 -8.18
N GLN A 31 6.43 7.14 -8.40
CA GLN A 31 6.83 6.63 -9.70
C GLN A 31 6.18 5.27 -9.90
N THR A 32 5.25 5.18 -10.85
CA THR A 32 4.55 3.94 -11.20
C THR A 32 5.03 3.39 -12.54
N SER A 33 4.77 2.11 -12.77
CA SER A 33 4.97 1.44 -14.07
C SER A 33 3.72 0.69 -14.46
N ASP A 34 3.63 0.23 -15.70
CA ASP A 34 2.49 -0.56 -16.20
C ASP A 34 2.55 -2.06 -15.77
N TRP A 35 3.56 -2.43 -14.97
CA TRP A 35 3.69 -3.78 -14.42
C TRP A 35 2.70 -4.01 -13.29
N HIS A 36 2.04 -5.17 -13.33
CA HIS A 36 1.08 -5.60 -12.32
C HIS A 36 1.56 -6.90 -11.68
N TYR A 37 1.39 -6.98 -10.36
CA TYR A 37 1.73 -8.15 -9.55
C TYR A 37 0.47 -8.72 -8.91
N THR A 38 0.40 -10.04 -8.80
CA THR A 38 -0.69 -10.70 -8.09
C THR A 38 -0.29 -10.92 -6.64
N ILE A 39 -1.23 -10.74 -5.72
CA ILE A 39 -1.12 -11.16 -4.32
C ILE A 39 -2.25 -12.13 -4.01
N SER A 40 -1.96 -13.16 -3.22
CA SER A 40 -2.93 -14.19 -2.87
C SER A 40 -3.20 -14.18 -1.37
N PRO A 41 -4.48 -14.30 -0.93
CA PRO A 41 -4.84 -14.39 0.49
C PRO A 41 -4.13 -15.53 1.24
N HIS A 42 -3.75 -16.60 0.53
CA HIS A 42 -3.17 -17.80 1.13
C HIS A 42 -1.64 -17.71 1.31
N SER A 43 -0.94 -16.98 0.45
CA SER A 43 0.53 -16.90 0.45
C SER A 43 1.06 -15.55 0.94
N PHE A 44 0.35 -14.45 0.66
CA PHE A 44 0.83 -13.11 0.98
C PHE A 44 1.03 -12.93 2.48
N GLN A 45 2.13 -12.34 2.92
CA GLN A 45 2.44 -12.07 4.33
C GLN A 45 3.18 -10.74 4.52
N PHE A 46 2.89 -10.04 5.61
CA PHE A 46 3.76 -8.97 6.10
C PHE A 46 4.90 -9.57 6.92
N LYS A 47 6.14 -9.15 6.68
CA LYS A 47 7.32 -9.71 7.36
C LYS A 47 8.26 -8.60 7.82
N TYR A 48 8.85 -8.76 8.98
CA TYR A 48 9.98 -7.94 9.40
C TYR A 48 11.24 -8.31 8.61
N HIS A 49 12.00 -7.30 8.20
CA HIS A 49 13.33 -7.49 7.67
C HIS A 49 14.27 -7.96 8.80
N VAL A 50 15.24 -8.83 8.47
CA VAL A 50 16.20 -9.40 9.44
C VAL A 50 17.05 -8.35 10.17
N ARG A 51 17.23 -7.18 9.54
CA ARG A 51 17.97 -6.03 10.12
C ARG A 51 17.06 -4.94 10.70
N SER A 52 15.76 -5.19 10.83
CA SER A 52 14.81 -4.21 11.36
C SER A 52 14.99 -4.02 12.86
N ALA A 53 14.97 -2.77 13.31
CA ALA A 53 15.00 -2.42 14.72
C ALA A 53 13.69 -2.81 15.43
N ALA A 54 12.57 -2.83 14.70
CA ALA A 54 11.32 -3.45 15.14
C ALA A 54 11.26 -4.92 14.69
N GLN A 55 10.78 -5.79 15.57
CA GLN A 55 10.63 -7.23 15.36
C GLN A 55 9.28 -7.68 15.93
N SER A 56 8.95 -8.97 15.78
CA SER A 56 7.78 -9.57 16.43
C SER A 56 7.78 -9.29 17.94
N GLY A 57 6.61 -8.91 18.47
CA GLY A 57 6.45 -8.33 19.80
C GLY A 57 6.24 -6.81 19.77
N CYS A 58 6.42 -6.18 18.61
CA CYS A 58 6.03 -4.81 18.37
C CYS A 58 4.52 -4.72 18.11
N SER A 59 3.72 -4.53 19.16
CA SER A 59 2.25 -4.53 19.09
C SER A 59 1.71 -3.61 18.00
N VAL A 60 2.28 -2.41 17.87
CA VAL A 60 1.87 -1.40 16.88
C VAL A 60 1.93 -1.94 15.45
N LEU A 61 3.00 -2.64 15.08
CA LEU A 61 3.18 -3.17 13.73
C LEU A 61 2.54 -4.55 13.56
N ASP A 62 2.56 -5.40 14.60
CA ASP A 62 1.92 -6.71 14.58
C ASP A 62 0.40 -6.58 14.39
N GLU A 63 -0.26 -5.67 15.13
CA GLU A 63 -1.69 -5.37 14.97
C GLU A 63 -1.99 -4.71 13.62
N ALA A 64 -1.11 -3.83 13.14
CA ALA A 64 -1.27 -3.24 11.80
C ALA A 64 -1.19 -4.32 10.72
N PHE A 65 -0.25 -5.26 10.78
CA PHE A 65 -0.17 -6.34 9.80
C PHE A 65 -1.43 -7.20 9.76
N GLN A 66 -2.01 -7.49 10.92
CA GLN A 66 -3.27 -8.23 11.00
C GLN A 66 -4.42 -7.42 10.40
N ARG A 67 -4.61 -6.17 10.84
CA ARG A 67 -5.65 -5.28 10.31
C ARG A 67 -5.58 -5.15 8.79
N TYR A 68 -4.38 -4.97 8.24
CA TYR A 68 -4.20 -4.82 6.79
C TYR A 68 -4.45 -6.09 6.02
N ARG A 69 -4.09 -7.24 6.59
CA ARG A 69 -4.46 -8.51 6.01
C ARG A 69 -5.98 -8.62 5.90
N ASP A 70 -6.69 -8.25 6.95
CA ASP A 70 -8.16 -8.32 6.99
C ASP A 70 -8.79 -7.29 6.05
N LEU A 71 -8.22 -6.09 5.90
CA LEU A 71 -8.68 -5.12 4.89
C LEU A 71 -8.44 -5.60 3.46
N LEU A 72 -7.28 -6.20 3.19
CA LEU A 72 -6.92 -6.70 1.86
C LEU A 72 -7.72 -7.96 1.50
N PHE A 73 -8.01 -8.85 2.44
CA PHE A 73 -8.52 -10.20 2.16
C PHE A 73 -9.79 -10.60 2.92
N GLY A 74 -10.27 -9.78 3.85
CA GLY A 74 -11.36 -10.13 4.78
C GLY A 74 -12.78 -9.94 4.26
N ALA A 75 -12.97 -9.39 3.06
CA ALA A 75 -14.28 -9.40 2.42
C ALA A 75 -14.65 -10.84 1.99
N GLU A 76 -15.81 -11.34 2.43
CA GLU A 76 -16.29 -12.72 2.21
C GLU A 76 -16.46 -13.13 0.73
N SER A 77 -16.25 -12.21 -0.22
CA SER A 77 -16.51 -12.40 -1.64
C SER A 77 -15.26 -12.38 -2.53
N TRP A 78 -14.06 -12.68 -2.00
CA TRP A 78 -12.87 -12.95 -2.82
C TRP A 78 -13.07 -14.19 -3.71
N GLN A 79 -13.86 -14.05 -4.75
CA GLN A 79 -13.88 -14.95 -5.89
C GLN A 79 -12.67 -14.58 -6.72
N ARG A 80 -11.69 -15.50 -6.80
CA ARG A 80 -10.61 -15.41 -7.77
C ARG A 80 -11.27 -15.15 -9.14
N PRO A 81 -11.05 -13.99 -9.77
CA PRO A 81 -11.50 -13.80 -11.14
C PRO A 81 -10.89 -14.94 -11.94
N ALA A 82 -11.72 -15.73 -12.63
CA ALA A 82 -11.20 -16.72 -13.57
C ALA A 82 -10.43 -15.94 -14.63
N LEU A 83 -9.10 -15.87 -14.49
CA LEU A 83 -8.22 -15.22 -15.46
C LEU A 83 -8.34 -16.03 -16.75
N THR A 84 -9.24 -15.61 -17.64
CA THR A 84 -9.29 -16.07 -19.02
C THR A 84 -8.10 -15.47 -19.75
N GLY A 85 -6.95 -16.11 -19.61
CA GLY A 85 -5.71 -15.75 -20.28
C GLY A 85 -4.50 -16.02 -19.39
N GLU A 86 -3.49 -16.70 -19.94
CA GLU A 86 -2.15 -16.82 -19.36
C GLU A 86 -1.48 -15.43 -19.31
N GLN A 87 -1.95 -14.55 -18.43
CA GLN A 87 -1.11 -13.47 -17.96
C GLN A 87 -0.21 -14.05 -16.89
N HIS A 88 1.05 -14.26 -17.25
CA HIS A 88 2.14 -14.56 -16.31
C HIS A 88 2.41 -13.31 -15.45
N THR A 89 1.46 -12.94 -14.59
CA THR A 89 1.63 -11.90 -13.59
C THR A 89 2.51 -12.47 -12.49
N SER A 90 3.65 -11.81 -12.22
CA SER A 90 4.54 -12.25 -11.16
C SER A 90 3.82 -12.12 -9.81
N GLU A 91 3.78 -13.21 -9.05
CA GLU A 91 3.17 -13.23 -7.73
C GLU A 91 4.12 -12.62 -6.70
N LYS A 92 3.56 -11.88 -5.74
CA LYS A 92 4.27 -11.38 -4.56
C LYS A 92 3.69 -12.05 -3.33
N ASP A 93 4.54 -12.76 -2.60
CA ASP A 93 4.15 -13.51 -1.40
C ASP A 93 4.42 -12.73 -0.11
N SER A 94 5.13 -11.61 -0.16
CA SER A 94 5.33 -10.81 1.04
C SER A 94 5.68 -9.37 0.79
N LEU A 95 5.22 -8.49 1.67
CA LEU A 95 5.79 -7.17 1.91
C LEU A 95 6.76 -7.26 3.08
N VAL A 96 8.03 -6.87 2.86
CA VAL A 96 9.08 -6.89 3.87
C VAL A 96 9.31 -5.48 4.41
N ILE A 97 9.25 -5.30 5.73
CA ILE A 97 9.30 -4.01 6.41
C ILE A 97 10.63 -3.87 7.16
N LEU A 98 11.36 -2.78 6.89
CA LEU A 98 12.58 -2.38 7.60
C LEU A 98 12.34 -1.05 8.32
N VAL A 99 12.35 -1.10 9.66
CA VAL A 99 12.39 0.09 10.51
C VAL A 99 13.83 0.31 10.98
N VAL A 100 14.35 1.52 10.80
CA VAL A 100 15.76 1.86 11.11
C VAL A 100 15.98 2.06 12.61
N THR A 101 15.08 2.78 13.29
CA THR A 101 15.22 3.16 14.70
C THR A 101 14.21 2.44 15.61
N PRO A 102 14.63 2.00 16.80
CA PRO A 102 13.72 1.37 17.74
C PRO A 102 12.74 2.41 18.32
N GLY A 103 11.50 2.01 18.56
CA GLY A 103 10.50 2.92 19.13
C GLY A 103 9.09 2.35 19.26
N CYS A 104 8.94 1.01 19.29
CA CYS A 104 7.62 0.41 19.27
C CYS A 104 6.78 0.70 20.52
N ASP A 105 7.41 0.80 21.68
CA ASP A 105 6.73 1.02 22.97
C ASP A 105 6.52 2.50 23.30
N GLN A 106 6.87 3.40 22.38
CA GLN A 106 6.76 4.84 22.57
C GLN A 106 5.45 5.35 21.98
N LEU A 107 4.92 6.44 22.54
CA LEU A 107 3.82 7.16 21.92
C LEU A 107 4.35 8.10 20.84
N PRO A 108 3.59 8.36 19.76
CA PRO A 108 3.99 9.34 18.77
C PRO A 108 3.97 10.75 19.38
N SER A 109 4.80 11.62 18.83
CA SER A 109 4.96 13.03 19.18
C SER A 109 4.99 13.89 17.92
N LEU A 110 4.94 15.22 18.06
CA LEU A 110 5.05 16.14 16.92
C LEU A 110 6.38 16.00 16.16
N GLU A 111 7.42 15.50 16.84
CA GLU A 111 8.76 15.28 16.26
C GLU A 111 8.94 13.85 15.74
N SER A 112 7.88 13.02 15.77
CA SER A 112 7.95 11.65 15.29
C SER A 112 8.15 11.62 13.78
N VAL A 113 9.22 10.97 13.33
CA VAL A 113 9.57 10.91 11.92
C VAL A 113 8.70 9.89 11.20
N GLU A 114 7.84 10.34 10.29
CA GLU A 114 6.89 9.48 9.58
C GLU A 114 7.22 9.27 8.09
N ASN A 115 8.48 9.51 7.67
CA ASN A 115 8.88 9.28 6.29
C ASN A 115 8.96 7.77 5.97
N TYR A 116 8.68 7.43 4.71
CA TYR A 116 8.79 6.07 4.24
C TYR A 116 9.20 6.02 2.76
N THR A 117 9.66 4.85 2.34
CA THR A 117 9.88 4.51 0.93
C THR A 117 9.32 3.13 0.68
N LEU A 118 8.31 3.06 -0.20
CA LEU A 118 7.72 1.82 -0.66
C LEU A 118 8.28 1.48 -2.05
N THR A 119 8.88 0.31 -2.19
CA THR A 119 9.43 -0.20 -3.45
C THR A 119 8.75 -1.51 -3.82
N ILE A 120 8.11 -1.53 -4.98
CA ILE A 120 7.47 -2.71 -5.56
C ILE A 120 8.03 -2.90 -6.96
N ASN A 121 8.85 -3.93 -7.14
CA ASN A 121 9.46 -4.29 -8.41
C ASN A 121 9.54 -5.83 -8.55
N ASN A 122 10.21 -6.35 -9.57
CA ASN A 122 10.29 -7.79 -9.81
C ASN A 122 11.05 -8.51 -8.69
N GLU A 123 12.04 -7.85 -8.10
CA GLU A 123 12.93 -8.42 -7.09
C GLU A 123 12.31 -8.45 -5.70
N GLN A 124 11.65 -7.35 -5.29
CA GLN A 124 11.18 -7.17 -3.92
C GLN A 124 9.89 -6.34 -3.82
N CYS A 125 9.14 -6.61 -2.76
CA CYS A 125 8.09 -5.75 -2.23
C CYS A 125 8.56 -5.33 -0.84
N PHE A 126 9.04 -4.09 -0.72
CA PHE A 126 9.86 -3.64 0.41
C PHE A 126 9.42 -2.26 0.90
N LEU A 127 9.29 -2.12 2.21
CA LEU A 127 8.96 -0.88 2.90
C LEU A 127 10.11 -0.50 3.83
N LEU A 128 10.71 0.66 3.59
CA LEU A 128 11.71 1.28 4.47
C LEU A 128 11.09 2.46 5.20
N SER A 129 11.30 2.58 6.50
CA SER A 129 10.97 3.77 7.28
C SER A 129 12.00 4.05 8.36
N GLU A 130 12.12 5.32 8.76
CA GLU A 130 13.03 5.70 9.84
C GLU A 130 12.52 5.16 11.19
N THR A 131 11.22 5.31 11.45
CA THR A 131 10.55 4.86 12.69
C THR A 131 9.35 3.96 12.36
N VAL A 132 8.74 3.38 13.40
CA VAL A 132 7.49 2.62 13.28
C VAL A 132 6.33 3.46 12.72
N TRP A 133 6.32 4.77 12.95
CA TRP A 133 5.27 5.68 12.50
C TRP A 133 5.27 5.86 10.97
N GLY A 134 6.46 5.92 10.37
CA GLY A 134 6.58 5.95 8.91
C GLY A 134 6.09 4.67 8.25
N ALA A 135 6.40 3.51 8.83
CA ALA A 135 5.87 2.23 8.34
C ALA A 135 4.34 2.18 8.45
N LEU A 136 3.80 2.66 9.56
CA LEU A 136 2.38 2.73 9.78
C LEU A 136 1.66 3.63 8.75
N ARG A 137 2.26 4.71 8.25
CA ARG A 137 1.61 5.55 7.22
C ARG A 137 1.26 4.81 5.93
N VAL A 138 2.07 3.83 5.55
CA VAL A 138 1.77 2.96 4.39
C VAL A 138 0.64 1.99 4.72
N LEU A 139 0.56 1.63 5.99
CA LEU A 139 -0.49 0.82 6.60
C LEU A 139 -1.57 1.72 7.25
N TYR A 140 -1.86 2.87 6.64
CA TYR A 140 -3.04 3.67 6.96
C TYR A 140 -3.79 4.02 5.68
N GLN A 141 -4.97 3.42 5.53
CA GLN A 141 -6.04 3.83 4.64
C GLN A 141 -7.07 4.36 5.61
N GLN A 142 -7.35 5.65 5.51
CA GLN A 142 -8.32 6.31 6.37
C GLN A 142 -9.70 5.82 5.93
N ASP A 143 -10.39 5.07 6.79
CA ASP A 143 -11.83 4.85 6.66
C ASP A 143 -12.48 6.24 6.70
N GLY A 144 -12.98 6.68 5.55
CA GLY A 144 -13.89 7.80 5.47
C GLY A 144 -15.30 7.26 5.67
N ASP A 145 -15.90 7.59 6.81
CA ASP A 145 -17.36 7.58 7.01
C ASP A 145 -18.07 8.45 5.96
#